data_AF-A0A3D3L2K3-F1
#
_entry.id   AF-A0A3D3L2K3-F1
#
_cell.length_a   1.000
_cell.length_b   1.000
_cell.length_c   1.000
_cell.angle_alpha   90.00
_cell.angle_beta   90.00
_cell.angle_gamma   90.00
#
_symmetry.space_group_name_H-M   'P 1'
#
loop_
_entity.id
_entity.type
_entity.pdbx_description
1 polymer ?
#
loop_
_entity_poly.entity_id
_entity_poly.type
_entity_poly.pdbx_seq_one_letter_code
_entity_poly.pdbx_strand_id
1 'polypeptide(L)'
;MNKTLILFLISILMFEGCSKIKSLLPFSGKKKEKEGITTIQHGDVEKLRTAFQDGRIQALEELIGIYQDSNQSYDVRLAAGESLAETHHPNALNAIAETVASSAAIDLSFMEFSIDLLAKFKENPKAAEAMIRAMHTVQKKTNKLHLYLVKNFGKVRIKDQVYALMDLYEVAKSNLSRTEELLTTTLGTIGDDKVIPALVDIAKDPYINIGIRNRAVEILGKKETTEIVGAFTELLGDPNTNLEVREFALNTMEGVTEEKLILTLLDTYNVGKKQYFSLLNTLIDALGNF
;
A
#
# COMPACT_ATOMS: atom_id res chain seq x y z
N MET A 1 -39.78 64.38 -11.00
CA MET A 1 -39.70 65.85 -11.01
C MET A 1 -39.90 66.33 -9.57
N ASN A 2 -38.93 67.10 -9.06
CA ASN A 2 -38.82 67.77 -7.74
C ASN A 2 -38.72 66.86 -6.50
N LYS A 3 -37.57 66.68 -5.81
CA LYS A 3 -36.48 67.54 -5.29
C LYS A 3 -36.72 68.06 -3.85
N THR A 4 -35.75 67.68 -2.98
CA THR A 4 -35.14 68.43 -1.85
C THR A 4 -36.01 68.69 -0.59
N LEU A 5 -35.55 68.67 0.68
CA LEU A 5 -34.21 68.88 1.27
C LEU A 5 -34.19 68.46 2.79
N ILE A 6 -33.23 67.60 3.18
CA ILE A 6 -32.23 67.66 4.30
C ILE A 6 -32.58 68.24 5.70
N LEU A 7 -32.32 67.46 6.79
CA LEU A 7 -31.29 67.67 7.87
C LEU A 7 -31.49 66.67 9.03
N PHE A 8 -30.64 65.65 9.25
CA PHE A 8 -29.40 65.57 10.05
C PHE A 8 -29.53 65.82 11.57
N LEU A 9 -29.42 64.76 12.40
CA LEU A 9 -28.57 64.79 13.59
C LEU A 9 -28.12 63.39 14.02
N ILE A 10 -26.81 63.24 14.10
CA ILE A 10 -26.03 62.10 14.59
C ILE A 10 -26.05 62.07 16.12
N SER A 11 -26.17 60.89 16.73
CA SER A 11 -25.38 60.57 17.91
C SER A 11 -25.08 59.06 17.97
N ILE A 12 -23.81 58.75 17.74
CA ILE A 12 -23.17 57.47 18.06
C ILE A 12 -22.76 57.55 19.53
N LEU A 13 -23.15 56.57 20.34
CA LEU A 13 -22.34 56.09 21.47
C LEU A 13 -22.55 54.57 21.62
N MET A 14 -21.50 53.83 21.30
CA MET A 14 -21.24 52.47 21.78
C MET A 14 -20.68 52.59 23.21
N PHE A 15 -21.07 51.71 24.14
CA PHE A 15 -20.15 50.92 24.98
C PHE A 15 -20.92 49.93 25.89
N GLU A 16 -20.63 48.65 25.65
CA GLU A 16 -20.52 47.45 26.51
C GLU A 16 -21.38 47.24 27.79
N GLY A 17 -21.86 45.99 27.93
CA GLY A 17 -22.26 45.43 29.23
C GLY A 17 -22.97 44.07 29.13
N CYS A 18 -22.25 42.98 29.41
CA CYS A 18 -22.68 41.59 29.35
C CYS A 18 -23.79 41.17 30.35
N SER A 19 -24.63 40.24 29.88
CA SER A 19 -25.28 39.08 30.54
C SER A 19 -25.83 39.18 31.97
N LYS A 20 -27.12 38.85 32.14
CA LYS A 20 -27.67 37.68 32.85
C LYS A 20 -29.18 37.84 33.09
N ILE A 21 -29.87 36.69 33.24
CA ILE A 21 -31.23 36.40 33.81
C ILE A 21 -32.10 35.68 32.77
N LYS A 22 -32.80 34.57 33.01
CA LYS A 22 -32.92 33.53 34.07
C LYS A 22 -33.82 32.45 33.44
N SER A 23 -33.58 31.18 33.71
CA SER A 23 -34.62 30.21 34.14
C SER A 23 -33.90 28.91 34.58
N LEU A 24 -34.43 28.02 35.42
CA LEU A 24 -35.32 28.06 36.57
C LEU A 24 -35.34 26.59 37.08
N LEU A 25 -35.00 26.37 38.35
CA LEU A 25 -35.31 25.20 39.21
C LEU A 25 -34.48 23.89 39.10
N PRO A 26 -34.40 23.08 40.19
CA PRO A 26 -33.13 22.69 40.80
C PRO A 26 -32.93 21.18 40.92
N PHE A 27 -31.68 20.71 40.92
CA PHE A 27 -31.35 19.49 41.64
C PHE A 27 -29.98 19.59 42.30
N SER A 28 -30.01 19.26 43.59
CA SER A 28 -28.93 19.31 44.55
C SER A 28 -27.65 18.65 44.04
N GLY A 29 -26.53 19.35 44.23
CA GLY A 29 -25.22 18.88 43.81
C GLY A 29 -24.76 17.63 44.55
N LYS A 30 -24.14 16.72 43.79
CA LYS A 30 -22.96 16.01 44.24
C LYS A 30 -21.88 16.14 43.17
N LYS A 31 -20.81 16.83 43.60
CA LYS A 31 -19.43 16.89 43.13
C LYS A 31 -19.16 16.45 41.69
N LYS A 32 -18.64 17.41 40.91
CA LYS A 32 -17.72 17.15 39.79
C LYS A 32 -16.59 16.26 40.30
N GLU A 33 -16.65 14.97 40.00
CA GLU A 33 -15.46 14.14 39.95
C GLU A 33 -14.59 14.67 38.82
N LYS A 34 -13.29 14.81 39.10
CA LYS A 34 -12.28 14.97 38.06
C LYS A 34 -12.47 13.80 37.10
N GLU A 35 -12.58 14.06 35.80
CA GLU A 35 -12.45 13.03 34.76
C GLU A 35 -11.06 12.39 34.92
N GLY A 36 -11.00 11.36 35.77
CA GLY A 36 -9.93 10.40 35.76
C GLY A 36 -10.13 9.54 34.52
N ILE A 37 -9.04 9.21 33.84
CA ILE A 37 -9.02 8.22 32.77
C ILE A 37 -9.74 6.98 33.31
N THR A 38 -10.98 6.73 32.88
CA THR A 38 -11.67 5.47 33.18
C THR A 38 -10.88 4.38 32.48
N THR A 39 -10.08 3.62 33.23
CA THR A 39 -9.31 2.49 32.71
C THR A 39 -10.29 1.38 32.35
N ILE A 40 -10.65 1.33 31.07
CA ILE A 40 -11.57 0.33 30.52
C ILE A 40 -10.90 -1.03 30.64
N GLN A 41 -11.64 -2.03 31.14
CA GLN A 41 -11.13 -3.40 31.28
C GLN A 41 -11.58 -4.26 30.11
N HIS A 42 -10.89 -5.38 29.88
CA HIS A 42 -11.29 -6.35 28.85
C HIS A 42 -12.75 -6.82 28.99
N GLY A 43 -13.23 -6.97 30.23
CA GLY A 43 -14.63 -7.36 30.49
C GLY A 43 -15.67 -6.31 30.07
N ASP A 44 -15.27 -5.05 29.88
CA ASP A 44 -16.17 -3.99 29.43
C ASP A 44 -16.33 -4.01 27.90
N VAL A 45 -15.26 -4.36 27.17
CA VAL A 45 -15.30 -4.61 25.72
C VAL A 45 -16.31 -5.72 25.39
N GLU A 46 -16.28 -6.81 26.15
CA GLU A 46 -17.18 -7.95 25.94
C GLU A 46 -18.66 -7.61 26.18
N LYS A 47 -18.94 -6.76 27.18
CA LYS A 47 -20.30 -6.24 27.40
C LYS A 47 -20.77 -5.40 26.23
N LEU A 48 -19.90 -4.55 25.67
CA LEU A 48 -20.22 -3.73 24.50
C LEU A 48 -20.44 -4.59 23.25
N ARG A 49 -19.62 -5.63 23.05
CA ARG A 49 -19.81 -6.62 21.98
C ARG A 49 -21.19 -7.26 22.06
N THR A 50 -21.57 -7.76 23.24
CA THR A 50 -22.88 -8.37 23.49
C THR A 50 -24.02 -7.36 23.28
N ALA A 51 -23.88 -6.14 23.82
CA ALA A 51 -24.87 -5.08 23.67
C ALA A 51 -25.10 -4.69 22.20
N PHE A 52 -24.05 -4.69 21.38
CA PHE A 52 -24.16 -4.47 19.95
C PHE A 52 -24.88 -5.63 19.25
N GLN A 53 -24.57 -6.89 19.61
CA GLN A 53 -25.28 -8.07 19.09
C GLN A 53 -26.78 -8.04 19.43
N ASP A 54 -27.15 -7.48 20.58
CA ASP A 54 -28.52 -7.24 20.99
C ASP A 54 -29.20 -6.04 20.28
N GLY A 55 -28.51 -5.40 19.33
CA GLY A 55 -29.03 -4.30 18.50
C GLY A 55 -28.74 -2.89 19.01
N ARG A 56 -27.93 -2.71 20.06
CA ARG A 56 -27.55 -1.37 20.55
C ARG A 56 -26.42 -0.78 19.71
N ILE A 57 -26.77 -0.03 18.68
CA ILE A 57 -25.80 0.59 17.75
C ILE A 57 -24.78 1.51 18.46
N GLN A 58 -25.17 2.17 19.56
CA GLN A 58 -24.24 3.00 20.35
C GLN A 58 -23.04 2.22 20.88
N ALA A 59 -23.20 0.93 21.17
CA ALA A 59 -22.11 0.09 21.65
C ALA A 59 -20.99 -0.06 20.59
N LEU A 60 -21.33 0.02 19.29
CA LEU A 60 -20.33 0.02 18.22
C LEU A 60 -19.47 1.28 18.26
N GLU A 61 -20.08 2.45 18.44
CA GLU A 61 -19.36 3.73 18.51
C GLU A 61 -18.46 3.80 19.76
N GLU A 62 -18.92 3.23 20.88
CA GLU A 62 -18.08 3.07 22.08
C GLU A 62 -16.89 2.14 21.84
N LEU A 63 -17.09 1.00 21.15
CA LEU A 63 -16.00 0.11 20.74
C LEU A 63 -14.98 0.80 19.82
N ILE A 64 -15.46 1.62 18.86
CA ILE A 64 -14.60 2.44 18.00
C ILE A 64 -13.77 3.42 18.82
N GLY A 65 -14.40 4.10 19.78
CA GLY A 65 -13.72 5.04 20.69
C GLY A 65 -12.60 4.36 21.49
N ILE A 66 -12.86 3.16 22.03
CA ILE A 66 -11.87 2.36 22.76
C ILE A 66 -10.70 1.99 21.87
N TYR A 67 -10.98 1.48 20.67
CA TYR A 67 -9.98 1.04 19.71
C TYR A 67 -9.01 2.17 19.29
N GLN A 68 -9.54 3.38 19.08
CA GLN A 68 -8.77 4.55 18.61
C GLN A 68 -8.09 5.34 19.74
N ASP A 69 -8.45 5.14 21.00
CA ASP A 69 -7.88 5.89 22.13
C ASP A 69 -6.47 5.40 22.49
N SER A 70 -5.44 6.19 22.14
CA SER A 70 -4.04 5.90 22.45
C SER A 70 -3.70 5.90 23.94
N ASN A 71 -4.62 6.36 24.80
CA ASN A 71 -4.44 6.32 26.26
C ASN A 71 -4.92 5.00 26.88
N GLN A 72 -5.65 4.16 26.13
CA GLN A 72 -6.04 2.83 26.59
C GLN A 72 -4.87 1.84 26.49
N SER A 73 -4.92 0.80 27.30
CA SER A 73 -3.95 -0.29 27.23
C SER A 73 -4.01 -0.99 25.86
N TYR A 74 -2.85 -1.48 25.40
CA TYR A 74 -2.74 -2.20 24.13
C TYR A 74 -3.72 -3.38 24.04
N ASP A 75 -3.82 -4.19 25.10
CA ASP A 75 -4.69 -5.38 25.16
C ASP A 75 -6.17 -5.03 25.02
N VAL A 76 -6.61 -3.92 25.63
CA VAL A 76 -8.00 -3.46 25.55
C VAL A 76 -8.33 -2.96 24.14
N ARG A 77 -7.39 -2.27 23.49
CA ARG A 77 -7.54 -1.83 22.11
C ARG A 77 -7.57 -3.00 21.13
N LEU A 78 -6.78 -4.05 21.38
CA LEU A 78 -6.82 -5.30 20.63
C LEU A 78 -8.20 -5.97 20.74
N ALA A 79 -8.69 -6.16 21.96
CA ALA A 79 -10.01 -6.77 22.20
C ALA A 79 -11.14 -5.99 21.52
N ALA A 80 -11.07 -4.65 21.56
CA ALA A 80 -12.04 -3.79 20.88
C ALA A 80 -11.95 -3.93 19.36
N GLY A 81 -10.73 -3.92 18.80
CA GLY A 81 -10.51 -4.12 17.37
C GLY A 81 -10.98 -5.48 16.86
N GLU A 82 -10.73 -6.55 17.62
CA GLU A 82 -11.25 -7.89 17.34
C GLU A 82 -12.78 -7.90 17.29
N SER A 83 -13.41 -7.36 18.33
CA SER A 83 -14.88 -7.25 18.41
C SER A 83 -15.45 -6.45 17.23
N LEU A 84 -14.78 -5.36 16.82
CA LEU A 84 -15.16 -4.55 15.67
C LEU A 84 -15.08 -5.31 14.36
N ALA A 85 -13.99 -6.05 14.11
CA ALA A 85 -13.82 -6.83 12.88
C ALA A 85 -14.88 -7.93 12.75
N GLU A 86 -15.24 -8.59 13.85
CA GLU A 86 -16.30 -9.60 13.88
C GLU A 86 -17.67 -9.05 13.48
N THR A 87 -17.94 -7.76 13.73
CA THR A 87 -19.22 -7.14 13.35
C THR A 87 -19.46 -7.09 11.85
N HIS A 88 -18.39 -7.09 11.04
CA HIS A 88 -18.42 -6.80 9.60
C HIS A 88 -19.15 -5.48 9.24
N HIS A 89 -19.31 -4.57 10.21
CA HIS A 89 -20.08 -3.35 10.04
C HIS A 89 -19.28 -2.29 9.25
N PRO A 90 -19.90 -1.50 8.35
CA PRO A 90 -19.19 -0.47 7.59
C PRO A 90 -18.44 0.57 8.46
N ASN A 91 -19.01 0.98 9.59
CA ASN A 91 -18.33 1.91 10.51
C ASN A 91 -17.11 1.28 11.18
N ALA A 92 -17.18 -0.01 11.54
CA ALA A 92 -16.03 -0.74 12.08
C ALA A 92 -14.91 -0.81 11.05
N LEU A 93 -15.24 -1.17 9.80
CA LEU A 93 -14.29 -1.16 8.69
C LEU A 93 -13.65 0.22 8.50
N ASN A 94 -14.44 1.29 8.52
CA ASN A 94 -13.93 2.65 8.36
C ASN A 94 -12.98 3.02 9.51
N ALA A 95 -13.32 2.72 10.76
CA ALA A 95 -12.49 3.02 11.92
C ALA A 95 -11.13 2.28 11.89
N ILE A 96 -11.14 1.00 11.50
CA ILE A 96 -9.93 0.19 11.32
C ILE A 96 -9.08 0.75 10.16
N ALA A 97 -9.73 1.04 9.02
CA ALA A 97 -9.07 1.61 7.84
C ALA A 97 -8.43 2.97 8.12
N GLU A 98 -9.09 3.83 8.89
CA GLU A 98 -8.56 5.11 9.32
C GLU A 98 -7.34 4.94 10.20
N THR A 99 -7.35 4.00 11.14
CA THR A 99 -6.20 3.72 12.01
C THR A 99 -4.98 3.31 11.20
N VAL A 100 -5.15 2.39 10.26
CA VAL A 100 -4.11 1.93 9.33
C VAL A 100 -3.58 3.06 8.44
N ALA A 101 -4.47 3.94 7.96
CA ALA A 101 -4.08 5.09 7.16
C ALA A 101 -3.48 6.24 7.99
N SER A 102 -3.79 6.31 9.29
CA SER A 102 -3.43 7.41 10.17
C SER A 102 -1.92 7.44 10.46
N SER A 103 -1.47 8.64 10.80
CA SER A 103 -0.08 9.05 10.80
C SER A 103 0.51 9.27 12.19
N ALA A 104 -0.29 9.19 13.25
CA ALA A 104 0.16 9.56 14.58
C ALA A 104 1.11 8.48 15.08
N ALA A 105 2.39 8.87 15.31
CA ALA A 105 3.51 8.07 15.82
C ALA A 105 3.41 6.57 15.49
N ILE A 106 4.12 6.11 14.46
CA ILE A 106 4.01 4.74 13.92
C ILE A 106 4.19 3.70 15.05
N ASP A 107 3.07 3.30 15.67
CA ASP A 107 2.98 2.08 16.44
C ASP A 107 2.84 0.96 15.43
N LEU A 108 3.99 0.48 14.95
CA LEU A 108 4.06 -0.57 13.94
C LEU A 108 3.27 -1.81 14.38
N SER A 109 3.36 -2.16 15.67
CA SER A 109 2.68 -3.32 16.23
C SER A 109 1.15 -3.19 16.17
N PHE A 110 0.62 -2.00 16.48
CA PHE A 110 -0.82 -1.77 16.40
C PHE A 110 -1.29 -1.66 14.94
N MET A 111 -0.45 -1.12 14.05
CA MET A 111 -0.74 -1.05 12.61
C MET A 111 -0.79 -2.44 11.98
N GLU A 112 0.16 -3.33 12.30
CA GLU A 112 0.16 -4.73 11.87
C GLU A 112 -1.12 -5.44 12.31
N PHE A 113 -1.47 -5.34 13.60
CA PHE A 113 -2.73 -5.86 14.12
C PHE A 113 -3.95 -5.31 13.36
N SER A 114 -3.97 -3.99 13.08
CA SER A 114 -5.07 -3.37 12.35
C SER A 114 -5.18 -3.84 10.89
N ILE A 115 -4.04 -4.17 10.25
CA ILE A 115 -4.01 -4.78 8.90
C ILE A 115 -4.61 -6.20 8.96
N ASP A 116 -4.28 -6.98 9.99
CA ASP A 116 -4.86 -8.31 10.20
C ASP A 116 -6.39 -8.23 10.39
N LEU A 117 -6.87 -7.21 11.10
CA LEU A 117 -8.31 -6.96 11.23
C LEU A 117 -8.96 -6.63 9.89
N LEU A 118 -8.34 -5.76 9.06
CA LEU A 118 -8.84 -5.48 7.71
C LEU A 118 -8.91 -6.75 6.85
N ALA A 119 -7.95 -7.66 7.00
CA ALA A 119 -7.93 -8.92 6.26
C ALA A 119 -9.13 -9.84 6.58
N LYS A 120 -9.82 -9.64 7.72
CA LYS A 120 -11.06 -10.36 8.06
C LYS A 120 -12.26 -9.93 7.20
N PHE A 121 -12.24 -8.72 6.62
CA PHE A 121 -13.26 -8.24 5.69
C PHE A 121 -13.02 -8.76 4.27
N LYS A 122 -13.13 -10.08 4.11
CA LYS A 122 -12.87 -10.79 2.84
C LYS A 122 -13.66 -10.17 1.68
N GLU A 123 -13.00 -10.03 0.53
CA GLU A 123 -13.57 -9.49 -0.71
C GLU A 123 -14.08 -8.04 -0.63
N ASN A 124 -13.82 -7.32 0.48
CA ASN A 124 -14.25 -5.93 0.60
C ASN A 124 -13.22 -4.98 -0.06
N PRO A 125 -13.57 -4.28 -1.15
CA PRO A 125 -12.63 -3.41 -1.85
C PRO A 125 -12.11 -2.27 -0.98
N LYS A 126 -12.89 -1.79 -0.01
CA LYS A 126 -12.45 -0.72 0.91
C LYS A 126 -11.32 -1.18 1.84
N ALA A 127 -11.28 -2.46 2.21
CA ALA A 127 -10.18 -3.01 3.00
C ALA A 127 -8.89 -3.01 2.19
N ALA A 128 -8.95 -3.48 0.94
CA ALA A 128 -7.81 -3.44 0.01
C ALA A 128 -7.33 -2.00 -0.27
N GLU A 129 -8.26 -1.08 -0.55
CA GLU A 129 -7.94 0.34 -0.73
C GLU A 129 -7.28 0.96 0.51
N ALA A 130 -7.74 0.60 1.71
CA ALA A 130 -7.14 1.08 2.95
C ALA A 130 -5.69 0.60 3.11
N MET A 131 -5.41 -0.68 2.83
CA MET A 131 -4.06 -1.23 2.83
C MET A 131 -3.16 -0.52 1.81
N ILE A 132 -3.64 -0.29 0.58
CA ILE A 132 -2.91 0.45 -0.45
C ILE A 132 -2.59 1.88 0.01
N ARG A 133 -3.57 2.59 0.59
CA ARG A 133 -3.35 3.94 1.16
C ARG A 133 -2.33 3.92 2.29
N ALA A 134 -2.33 2.88 3.13
CA ALA A 134 -1.35 2.68 4.18
C ALA A 134 0.05 2.56 3.61
N MET A 135 0.24 1.68 2.61
CA MET A 135 1.52 1.49 1.94
C MET A 135 2.05 2.80 1.36
N HIS A 136 1.21 3.57 0.64
CA HIS A 136 1.59 4.88 0.12
C HIS A 136 1.99 5.87 1.24
N THR A 137 1.25 5.86 2.34
CA THR A 137 1.49 6.78 3.46
C THR A 137 2.79 6.45 4.20
N VAL A 138 3.02 5.17 4.49
CA VAL A 138 4.26 4.68 5.09
C VAL A 138 5.43 5.02 4.16
N GLN A 139 5.33 4.66 2.88
CA GLN A 139 6.39 4.92 1.89
C GLN A 139 6.72 6.40 1.76
N LYS A 140 5.71 7.28 1.71
CA LYS A 140 5.93 8.73 1.63
C LYS A 140 6.68 9.26 2.85
N LYS A 141 6.34 8.77 4.06
CA LYS A 141 7.00 9.21 5.29
C LYS A 141 8.41 8.66 5.42
N THR A 142 8.60 7.36 5.20
CA THR A 142 9.91 6.71 5.28
C THR A 142 10.84 7.31 4.24
N ASN A 143 10.39 7.56 3.01
CA ASN A 143 11.17 8.27 2.00
C ASN A 143 11.55 9.68 2.43
N LYS A 144 10.61 10.45 2.99
CA LYS A 144 10.92 11.79 3.52
C LYS A 144 11.97 11.73 4.62
N LEU A 145 11.88 10.75 5.52
CA LEU A 145 12.85 10.52 6.60
C LEU A 145 14.20 10.10 6.03
N HIS A 146 14.26 9.15 5.10
CA HIS A 146 15.48 8.72 4.41
C HIS A 146 16.18 9.89 3.73
N LEU A 147 15.44 10.72 2.98
CA LEU A 147 15.99 11.93 2.35
C LEU A 147 16.56 12.90 3.39
N TYR A 148 15.87 13.10 4.52
CA TYR A 148 16.34 13.98 5.58
C TYR A 148 17.61 13.43 6.25
N LEU A 149 17.67 12.11 6.50
CA LEU A 149 18.83 11.43 7.04
C LEU A 149 20.03 11.58 6.10
N VAL A 150 19.89 11.22 4.82
CA VAL A 150 20.97 11.33 3.82
C VAL A 150 21.44 12.78 3.65
N LYS A 151 20.51 13.75 3.58
CA LYS A 151 20.85 15.17 3.48
C LYS A 151 21.69 15.68 4.65
N ASN A 152 21.40 15.21 5.86
CA ASN A 152 22.15 15.62 7.06
C ASN A 152 23.37 14.74 7.33
N PHE A 153 23.43 13.54 6.75
CA PHE A 153 24.57 12.64 6.85
C PHE A 153 25.85 13.30 6.34
N GLY A 154 25.77 14.04 5.22
CA GLY A 154 26.90 14.82 4.68
C GLY A 154 27.44 15.92 5.60
N LYS A 155 26.68 16.31 6.64
CA LYS A 155 27.10 17.31 7.64
C LYS A 155 27.81 16.68 8.84
N VAL A 156 27.74 15.36 9.00
CA VAL A 156 28.39 14.62 10.08
C VAL A 156 29.74 14.12 9.58
N ARG A 157 30.83 14.44 10.28
CA ARG A 157 32.20 14.21 9.83
C ARG A 157 32.58 12.74 10.00
N ILE A 158 32.75 11.98 8.90
CA ILE A 158 33.33 10.62 8.95
C ILE A 158 34.22 10.40 7.73
N LYS A 159 35.39 9.78 7.95
CA LYS A 159 36.36 9.35 6.93
C LYS A 159 35.79 8.28 5.97
N ASP A 160 34.58 7.79 6.26
CA ASP A 160 33.92 6.62 5.66
C ASP A 160 32.51 6.91 5.10
N GLN A 161 32.17 8.18 4.83
CA GLN A 161 30.86 8.55 4.28
C GLN A 161 30.52 7.82 2.96
N VAL A 162 31.53 7.54 2.15
CA VAL A 162 31.36 6.79 0.89
C VAL A 162 30.89 5.36 1.16
N TYR A 163 31.49 4.66 2.15
CA TYR A 163 31.08 3.30 2.51
C TYR A 163 29.66 3.26 3.06
N ALA A 164 29.31 4.19 3.97
CA ALA A 164 27.95 4.24 4.50
C ALA A 164 26.89 4.55 3.43
N LEU A 165 27.21 5.40 2.45
CA LEU A 165 26.31 5.65 1.31
C LEU A 165 26.22 4.44 0.38
N MET A 166 27.31 3.70 0.19
CA MET A 166 27.30 2.46 -0.58
C MET A 166 26.49 1.37 0.12
N ASP A 167 26.62 1.23 1.44
CA ASP A 167 25.80 0.30 2.24
C ASP A 167 24.31 0.63 2.13
N LEU A 168 23.95 1.92 2.22
CA LEU A 168 22.57 2.37 2.02
C LEU A 168 22.05 2.05 0.61
N TYR A 169 22.89 2.22 -0.41
CA TYR A 169 22.54 1.87 -1.79
C TYR A 169 22.31 0.36 -1.94
N GLU A 170 23.19 -0.48 -1.40
CA GLU A 170 23.04 -1.94 -1.45
C GLU A 170 21.78 -2.42 -0.71
N VAL A 171 21.48 -1.84 0.46
CA VAL A 171 20.25 -2.12 1.19
C VAL A 171 19.01 -1.74 0.37
N ALA A 172 19.01 -0.55 -0.26
CA ALA A 172 17.90 -0.11 -1.10
C ALA A 172 17.69 -1.04 -2.31
N LYS A 173 18.78 -1.43 -2.98
CA LYS A 173 18.75 -2.37 -4.11
C LYS A 173 18.25 -3.75 -3.71
N SER A 174 18.71 -4.27 -2.57
CA SER A 174 18.24 -5.54 -2.02
C SER A 174 16.75 -5.50 -1.68
N ASN A 175 16.27 -4.40 -1.09
CA ASN A 175 14.85 -4.23 -0.76
C ASN A 175 13.96 -4.13 -2.00
N LEU A 176 14.44 -3.46 -3.06
CA LEU A 176 13.74 -3.43 -4.35
C LEU A 176 13.58 -4.85 -4.90
N SER A 177 14.67 -5.61 -4.96
CA SER A 177 14.63 -6.99 -5.46
C SER A 177 13.69 -7.89 -4.66
N ARG A 178 13.68 -7.77 -3.32
CA ARG A 178 12.71 -8.51 -2.46
C ARG A 178 11.27 -8.11 -2.74
N THR A 179 11.03 -6.82 -3.00
CA THR A 179 9.69 -6.31 -3.30
C THR A 179 9.19 -6.83 -4.65
N GLU A 180 10.05 -6.82 -5.66
CA GLU A 180 9.77 -7.40 -6.98
C GLU A 180 9.47 -8.89 -6.87
N GLU A 181 10.29 -9.66 -6.13
CA GLU A 181 10.07 -11.10 -5.93
C GLU A 181 8.74 -11.40 -5.22
N LEU A 182 8.42 -10.63 -4.17
CA LEU A 182 7.16 -10.75 -3.45
C LEU A 182 5.98 -10.43 -4.37
N LEU A 183 6.06 -9.35 -5.15
CA LEU A 183 5.02 -8.97 -6.11
C LEU A 183 4.80 -10.08 -7.13
N THR A 184 5.86 -10.56 -7.79
CA THR A 184 5.80 -11.63 -8.78
C THR A 184 5.17 -12.89 -8.20
N THR A 185 5.60 -13.31 -7.01
CA THR A 185 5.08 -14.52 -6.35
C THR A 185 3.61 -14.33 -5.97
N THR A 186 3.25 -13.16 -5.41
CA THR A 186 1.87 -12.84 -5.03
C THR A 186 0.94 -12.85 -6.25
N LEU A 187 1.35 -12.23 -7.36
CA LEU A 187 0.61 -12.28 -8.63
C LEU A 187 0.40 -13.72 -9.10
N GLY A 188 1.39 -14.59 -8.94
CA GLY A 188 1.27 -16.00 -9.28
C GLY A 188 0.29 -16.81 -8.42
N THR A 189 0.01 -16.36 -7.20
CA THR A 189 -1.04 -16.97 -6.35
C THR A 189 -2.46 -16.56 -6.72
N ILE A 190 -2.60 -15.51 -7.55
CA ILE A 190 -3.90 -15.00 -7.97
C ILE A 190 -4.38 -15.80 -9.19
N GLY A 191 -5.52 -16.47 -9.02
CA GLY A 191 -6.17 -17.26 -10.07
C GLY A 191 -6.81 -16.45 -11.21
N ASP A 192 -6.89 -15.11 -11.09
CA ASP A 192 -7.40 -14.24 -12.15
C ASP A 192 -6.36 -14.09 -13.28
N ASP A 193 -6.77 -14.25 -14.53
CA ASP A 193 -5.91 -14.12 -15.71
C ASP A 193 -5.51 -12.67 -16.01
N LYS A 194 -6.15 -11.68 -15.38
CA LYS A 194 -5.74 -10.26 -15.44
C LYS A 194 -4.33 -10.00 -14.92
N VAL A 195 -3.71 -10.96 -14.21
CA VAL A 195 -2.31 -10.83 -13.77
C VAL A 195 -1.30 -11.10 -14.88
N ILE A 196 -1.71 -11.72 -16.00
CA ILE A 196 -0.82 -12.13 -17.10
C ILE A 196 -0.04 -10.94 -17.67
N PRO A 197 -0.66 -9.79 -18.05
CA PRO A 197 0.08 -8.66 -18.57
C PRO A 197 1.16 -8.15 -17.60
N ALA A 198 0.86 -8.10 -16.31
CA ALA A 198 1.83 -7.67 -15.30
C ALA A 198 3.03 -8.64 -15.17
N LEU A 199 2.78 -9.96 -15.27
CA LEU A 199 3.85 -10.95 -15.26
C LEU A 199 4.70 -10.89 -16.54
N VAL A 200 4.10 -10.58 -17.70
CA VAL A 200 4.82 -10.32 -18.95
C VAL A 200 5.71 -9.09 -18.82
N ASP A 201 5.18 -7.98 -18.29
CA ASP A 201 5.96 -6.76 -18.04
C ASP A 201 7.18 -7.04 -17.15
N ILE A 202 6.98 -7.80 -16.06
CA ILE A 202 8.07 -8.21 -15.17
C ILE A 202 9.11 -9.05 -15.91
N ALA A 203 8.70 -10.04 -16.70
CA ALA A 203 9.62 -10.91 -17.42
C ALA A 203 10.45 -10.16 -18.48
N LYS A 204 9.90 -9.08 -19.06
CA LYS A 204 10.57 -8.28 -20.10
C LYS A 204 11.50 -7.23 -19.54
N ASP A 205 11.22 -6.68 -18.37
CA ASP A 205 11.96 -5.55 -17.80
C ASP A 205 13.45 -5.89 -17.61
N PRO A 206 14.38 -5.21 -18.32
CA PRO A 206 15.82 -5.47 -18.20
C PRO A 206 16.42 -5.01 -16.86
N TYR A 207 15.70 -4.21 -16.06
CA TYR A 207 16.17 -3.72 -14.76
C TYR A 207 15.81 -4.66 -13.60
N ILE A 208 14.88 -5.59 -13.81
CA ILE A 208 14.51 -6.60 -12.82
C ILE A 208 15.54 -7.74 -12.82
N ASN A 209 15.84 -8.28 -11.64
CA ASN A 209 16.76 -9.39 -11.48
C ASN A 209 16.31 -10.61 -12.33
N ILE A 210 17.26 -11.23 -13.05
CA ILE A 210 17.00 -12.35 -13.94
C ILE A 210 16.26 -13.53 -13.30
N GLY A 211 16.54 -13.83 -12.03
CA GLY A 211 15.84 -14.88 -11.29
C GLY A 211 14.36 -14.58 -11.11
N ILE A 212 14.00 -13.32 -10.85
CA ILE A 212 12.60 -12.87 -10.72
C ILE A 212 11.90 -12.88 -12.08
N ARG A 213 12.61 -12.51 -13.14
CA ARG A 213 12.10 -12.58 -14.52
C ARG A 213 11.79 -14.02 -14.92
N ASN A 214 12.73 -14.94 -14.69
CA ASN A 214 12.52 -16.37 -14.94
C ASN A 214 11.37 -16.92 -14.07
N ARG A 215 11.24 -16.45 -12.83
CA ARG A 215 10.11 -16.78 -11.96
C ARG A 215 8.76 -16.34 -12.54
N ALA A 216 8.68 -15.14 -13.11
CA ALA A 216 7.47 -14.67 -13.77
C ALA A 216 7.10 -15.57 -14.97
N VAL A 217 8.10 -15.98 -15.77
CA VAL A 217 7.91 -16.93 -16.88
C VAL A 217 7.46 -18.32 -16.38
N GLU A 218 8.05 -18.81 -15.29
CA GLU A 218 7.65 -20.08 -14.65
C GLU A 218 6.17 -20.03 -14.22
N ILE A 219 5.74 -18.92 -13.61
CA ILE A 219 4.35 -18.72 -13.19
C ILE A 219 3.43 -18.69 -14.41
N LEU A 220 3.80 -17.96 -15.47
CA LEU A 220 3.03 -17.90 -16.72
C LEU A 220 2.85 -19.30 -17.33
N GLY A 221 3.90 -20.11 -17.37
CA GLY A 221 3.85 -21.47 -17.92
C GLY A 221 2.99 -22.46 -17.13
N LYS A 222 2.71 -22.16 -15.85
CA LYS A 222 1.83 -22.98 -15.00
C LYS A 222 0.36 -22.58 -15.08
N LYS A 223 0.02 -21.46 -15.72
CA LYS A 223 -1.38 -21.09 -15.90
C LYS A 223 -1.99 -22.01 -16.98
N GLU A 224 -3.29 -22.28 -16.88
CA GLU A 224 -4.02 -23.14 -17.82
C GLU A 224 -5.03 -22.30 -18.62
N THR A 225 -4.53 -21.32 -19.36
CA THR A 225 -5.37 -20.35 -20.09
C THR A 225 -4.81 -20.04 -21.48
N THR A 226 -5.69 -19.72 -22.43
CA THR A 226 -5.31 -19.52 -23.85
C THR A 226 -4.46 -18.26 -24.07
N GLU A 227 -4.57 -17.32 -23.13
CA GLU A 227 -3.91 -16.01 -23.10
C GLU A 227 -2.39 -16.15 -22.98
N ILE A 228 -1.92 -17.29 -22.46
CA ILE A 228 -0.50 -17.62 -22.29
C ILE A 228 0.23 -17.69 -23.63
N VAL A 229 -0.45 -18.12 -24.71
CA VAL A 229 0.15 -18.13 -26.05
C VAL A 229 0.53 -16.71 -26.47
N GLY A 230 -0.33 -15.72 -26.20
CA GLY A 230 -0.03 -14.32 -26.45
C GLY A 230 1.16 -13.82 -25.63
N ALA A 231 1.17 -14.14 -24.34
CA ALA A 231 2.27 -13.79 -23.43
C ALA A 231 3.62 -14.33 -23.90
N PHE A 232 3.69 -15.62 -24.27
CA PHE A 232 4.92 -16.21 -24.76
C PHE A 232 5.31 -15.70 -26.16
N THR A 233 4.36 -15.48 -27.07
CA THR A 233 4.66 -14.84 -28.36
C THR A 233 5.31 -13.47 -28.16
N GLU A 234 4.84 -12.68 -27.19
CA GLU A 234 5.43 -11.40 -26.87
C GLU A 234 6.85 -11.53 -26.30
N LEU A 235 7.06 -12.43 -25.34
CA LEU A 235 8.38 -12.67 -24.73
C LEU A 235 9.43 -13.12 -25.75
N LEU A 236 9.06 -14.04 -26.64
CA LEU A 236 9.93 -14.63 -27.65
C LEU A 236 10.18 -13.71 -28.85
N GLY A 237 9.21 -12.86 -29.18
CA GLY A 237 9.26 -11.92 -30.29
C GLY A 237 9.91 -10.57 -29.96
N ASP A 238 9.96 -10.18 -28.69
CA ASP A 238 10.55 -8.89 -28.30
C ASP A 238 12.10 -8.96 -28.35
N PRO A 239 12.75 -8.17 -29.22
CA PRO A 239 14.21 -8.15 -29.34
C PRO A 239 14.93 -7.66 -28.07
N ASN A 240 14.22 -6.95 -27.18
CA ASN A 240 14.76 -6.44 -25.91
C ASN A 240 14.66 -7.47 -24.78
N THR A 241 13.86 -8.54 -24.93
CA THR A 241 13.83 -9.63 -23.95
C THR A 241 15.21 -10.27 -23.89
N ASN A 242 15.74 -10.46 -22.68
CA ASN A 242 17.05 -11.06 -22.49
C ASN A 242 17.07 -12.51 -23.06
N LEU A 243 18.21 -12.93 -23.64
CA LEU A 243 18.35 -14.27 -24.24
C LEU A 243 18.05 -15.39 -23.25
N GLU A 244 18.54 -15.28 -22.01
CA GLU A 244 18.32 -16.26 -20.94
C GLU A 244 16.82 -16.39 -20.61
N VAL A 245 16.08 -15.28 -20.56
CA VAL A 245 14.62 -15.29 -20.36
C VAL A 245 13.92 -15.96 -21.54
N ARG A 246 14.37 -15.71 -22.78
CA ARG A 246 13.81 -16.37 -23.97
C ARG A 246 14.07 -17.87 -23.96
N GLU A 247 15.28 -18.30 -23.66
CA GLU A 247 15.63 -19.72 -23.52
C GLU A 247 14.82 -20.38 -22.41
N PHE A 248 14.68 -19.73 -21.25
CA PHE A 248 13.86 -20.22 -20.15
C PHE A 248 12.38 -20.32 -20.53
N ALA A 249 11.86 -19.34 -21.25
CA ALA A 249 10.51 -19.37 -21.80
C ALA A 249 10.33 -20.56 -22.75
N LEU A 250 11.23 -20.78 -23.71
CA LEU A 250 11.19 -21.93 -24.62
C LEU A 250 11.15 -23.26 -23.86
N ASN A 251 11.99 -23.42 -22.83
CA ASN A 251 12.04 -24.64 -22.02
C ASN A 251 10.77 -24.83 -21.17
N THR A 252 10.18 -23.73 -20.68
CA THR A 252 8.95 -23.78 -19.87
C THR A 252 7.71 -24.11 -20.72
N MET A 253 7.77 -23.85 -22.03
CA MET A 253 6.69 -24.09 -22.97
C MET A 253 6.61 -25.53 -23.50
N GLU A 254 7.50 -26.43 -23.08
CA GLU A 254 7.48 -27.85 -23.44
C GLU A 254 6.22 -28.53 -22.88
N GLY A 255 5.07 -28.29 -23.52
CA GLY A 255 3.73 -28.64 -23.04
C GLY A 255 2.59 -27.78 -23.63
N VAL A 256 2.88 -26.60 -24.19
CA VAL A 256 1.89 -25.71 -24.82
C VAL A 256 1.84 -25.97 -26.32
N THR A 257 0.88 -26.76 -26.80
CA THR A 257 0.79 -27.18 -28.22
C THR A 257 -0.15 -26.30 -29.04
N GLU A 258 0.37 -25.34 -29.82
CA GLU A 258 -0.39 -24.63 -30.85
C GLU A 258 0.44 -24.23 -32.09
N GLU A 259 -0.19 -24.18 -33.26
CA GLU A 259 0.40 -23.78 -34.56
C GLU A 259 1.00 -22.36 -34.54
N LYS A 260 0.39 -21.44 -33.79
CA LYS A 260 0.89 -20.06 -33.59
C LYS A 260 2.24 -20.02 -32.87
N LEU A 261 2.53 -21.02 -32.03
CA LEU A 261 3.82 -21.17 -31.39
C LEU A 261 4.90 -21.51 -32.41
N ILE A 262 4.62 -22.38 -33.39
CA ILE A 262 5.59 -22.76 -34.42
C ILE A 262 6.03 -21.54 -35.24
N LEU A 263 5.10 -20.67 -35.64
CA LEU A 263 5.43 -19.43 -36.35
C LEU A 263 6.26 -18.49 -35.47
N THR A 264 5.88 -18.35 -34.19
CA THR A 264 6.65 -17.56 -33.22
C THR A 264 8.08 -18.10 -33.07
N LEU A 265 8.25 -19.41 -32.92
CA LEU A 265 9.54 -20.08 -32.83
C LEU A 265 10.40 -19.81 -34.07
N LEU A 266 9.79 -19.83 -35.25
CA LEU A 266 10.47 -19.57 -36.52
C LEU A 266 10.93 -18.10 -36.63
N ASP A 267 10.10 -17.16 -36.19
CA ASP A 267 10.46 -15.74 -36.10
C ASP A 267 11.58 -15.50 -35.08
N THR A 268 11.48 -16.08 -33.88
CA THR A 268 12.52 -16.00 -32.84
C THR A 268 13.84 -16.58 -33.32
N TYR A 269 13.82 -17.72 -34.00
CA TYR A 269 15.00 -18.31 -34.64
C TYR A 269 15.62 -17.36 -35.67
N ASN A 270 14.80 -16.76 -36.54
CA ASN A 270 15.28 -15.80 -37.54
C ASN A 270 15.88 -14.53 -36.92
N VAL A 271 15.28 -14.01 -35.84
CA VAL A 271 15.82 -12.87 -35.07
C VAL A 271 17.17 -13.22 -34.47
N GLY A 272 17.26 -14.36 -33.77
CA GLY A 272 18.52 -14.83 -33.16
C GLY A 272 19.62 -15.04 -34.19
N LYS A 273 19.29 -15.66 -35.34
CA LYS A 273 20.21 -15.83 -36.47
C LYS A 273 20.74 -14.49 -36.98
N LYS A 274 19.88 -13.49 -37.18
CA LYS A 274 20.31 -12.13 -37.61
C LYS A 274 21.24 -11.48 -36.59
N GLN A 275 20.92 -11.57 -35.29
CA GLN A 275 21.75 -11.02 -34.22
C GLN A 275 23.14 -11.67 -34.18
N TYR A 276 23.20 -13.01 -34.31
CA TYR A 276 24.46 -13.75 -34.38
C TYR A 276 25.34 -13.28 -35.54
N PHE A 277 24.80 -13.19 -36.76
CA PHE A 277 25.58 -12.74 -37.93
C PHE A 277 26.01 -11.28 -37.81
N SER A 278 25.19 -10.42 -37.22
CA SER A 278 25.57 -9.02 -36.96
C SER A 278 26.77 -8.94 -36.03
N LEU A 279 26.75 -9.69 -34.91
CA LEU A 279 27.86 -9.71 -33.95
C LEU A 279 29.12 -10.29 -34.57
N LEU A 280 28.99 -11.40 -35.31
CA LEU A 280 30.10 -12.03 -36.03
C LEU A 280 30.77 -11.05 -37.00
N ASN A 281 29.98 -10.34 -37.81
CA ASN A 281 30.51 -9.35 -38.75
C ASN A 281 31.21 -8.19 -38.02
N THR A 282 30.62 -7.67 -36.94
CA THR A 282 31.27 -6.63 -36.12
C THR A 282 32.60 -7.11 -35.53
N LEU A 283 32.70 -8.37 -35.09
CA LEU A 283 33.95 -8.95 -34.61
C LEU A 283 34.98 -9.12 -35.72
N ILE A 284 34.57 -9.59 -36.91
CA ILE A 284 35.44 -9.71 -38.08
C ILE A 284 35.97 -8.33 -38.50
N ASP A 285 35.11 -7.31 -38.56
CA ASP A 285 35.50 -5.94 -38.89
C ASP A 285 36.46 -5.36 -37.85
N ALA A 286 36.19 -5.59 -36.56
CA ALA A 286 37.08 -5.16 -35.48
C ALA A 286 38.46 -5.83 -35.57
N LEU A 287 38.51 -7.12 -35.92
CA LEU A 287 39.76 -7.88 -36.07
C LEU A 287 40.50 -7.58 -37.38
N GLY A 288 39.78 -7.25 -38.47
CA GLY A 288 40.37 -6.87 -39.75
C GLY A 288 40.98 -5.46 -39.77
N ASN A 289 40.71 -4.66 -38.73
CA ASN A 289 41.30 -3.35 -38.50
C ASN A 289 42.54 -3.39 -37.56
N PHE A 290 43.01 -4.58 -37.18
CA PHE A 290 44.33 -4.82 -36.56
C PHE A 290 45.33 -5.36 -37.60
#